data_AF-A0A939J7H5-F1
#
_entry.id   AF-A0A939J7H5-F1
#
_cell.length_a   1.000
_cell.length_b   1.000
_cell.length_c   1.000
_cell.angle_alpha   90.00
_cell.angle_beta   90.00
_cell.angle_gamma   90.00
#
_symmetry.space_group_name_H-M   'P 1'
#
loop_
_entity.id
_entity.type
_entity.pdbx_description
1 polymer ?
#
loop_
_entity_poly.entity_id
_entity_poly.type
_entity_poly.pdbx_seq_one_letter_code
_entity_poly.pdbx_strand_id
1 'polypeptide(L)'
;MLDVYREILPDGFLLILSSDIADLNGEVNLSRALHRASRSEKRAVLIDCSLVESLSDEAVELLLAYSFILRAQSRRLVLCHVPSAVRYHFLDLDPASQPLLVSSLLEAVDEIKISY
;
A
#
# COMPACT_ATOMS: atom_id res chain seq x y z
N MET A 1 12.27 9.96 -0.86
CA MET A 1 11.63 10.59 -2.04
C MET A 1 11.16 9.47 -2.95
N LEU A 2 9.86 9.43 -3.30
CA LEU A 2 9.14 8.18 -3.64
C LEU A 2 8.58 8.17 -5.08
N ASP A 3 8.96 7.19 -5.90
CA ASP A 3 8.29 6.87 -7.16
C ASP A 3 7.40 5.63 -7.00
N VAL A 4 6.43 5.46 -7.91
CA VAL A 4 5.43 4.39 -7.84
C VAL A 4 5.20 3.72 -9.20
N TYR A 5 5.73 2.51 -9.36
CA TYR A 5 5.43 1.62 -10.47
C TYR A 5 4.07 0.94 -10.26
N ARG A 6 3.40 0.57 -11.36
CA ARG A 6 2.01 0.10 -11.33
C ARG A 6 1.83 -1.12 -12.21
N GLU A 7 1.14 -2.12 -11.68
CA GLU A 7 0.77 -3.33 -12.40
C GLU A 7 -0.67 -3.74 -12.08
N ILE A 8 -1.40 -4.23 -13.08
CA ILE A 8 -2.77 -4.72 -12.92
C ILE A 8 -2.72 -6.24 -12.78
N LEU A 9 -3.22 -6.73 -11.64
CA LEU A 9 -3.39 -8.17 -11.39
C LEU A 9 -4.85 -8.57 -11.65
N PRO A 10 -5.16 -9.88 -11.77
CA PRO A 10 -6.55 -10.35 -11.93
C PRO A 10 -7.50 -9.77 -10.87
N ASP A 11 -7.15 -9.89 -9.58
CA ASP A 11 -8.00 -9.45 -8.46
C ASP A 11 -7.43 -8.25 -7.67
N GLY A 12 -6.29 -7.70 -8.12
CA GLY A 12 -5.54 -6.68 -7.40
C GLY A 12 -5.00 -5.57 -8.29
N PHE A 13 -4.64 -4.45 -7.67
CA PHE A 13 -3.84 -3.39 -8.29
C PHE A 13 -2.55 -3.24 -7.49
N LEU A 14 -1.41 -3.55 -8.11
CA LEU A 14 -0.10 -3.52 -7.46
C LEU A 14 0.57 -2.16 -7.68
N LEU A 15 1.03 -1.56 -6.59
CA LEU A 15 1.88 -0.38 -6.55
C LEU A 15 3.22 -0.79 -5.93
N ILE A 16 4.33 -0.60 -6.66
CA ILE A 16 5.68 -0.85 -6.13
C ILE A 16 6.30 0.51 -5.83
N LEU A 17 6.61 0.74 -4.56
CA LEU A 17 7.25 1.96 -4.10
C LEU A 17 8.75 1.86 -4.36
N SER A 18 9.33 2.89 -4.95
CA SER A 18 10.77 3.00 -5.20
C SER A 18 11.29 4.32 -4.65
N SER A 19 12.50 4.32 -4.11
CA SER A 19 13.16 5.57 -3.73
C SER A 19 13.88 6.16 -4.94
N ASP A 20 13.26 7.08 -5.68
CA ASP A 20 13.99 7.85 -6.68
C ASP A 20 14.66 9.06 -6.00
N ILE A 21 15.96 9.20 -6.21
CA ILE A 21 16.80 10.28 -5.66
C ILE A 21 16.62 11.58 -6.46
N ALA A 22 15.90 11.56 -7.59
CA ALA A 22 15.73 12.72 -8.48
C ALA A 22 14.38 13.48 -8.41
N ASP A 23 13.27 12.89 -7.91
CA ASP A 23 11.92 13.48 -7.99
C ASP A 23 11.35 14.11 -6.71
N LEU A 24 11.42 15.44 -6.56
CA LEU A 24 10.94 16.26 -5.42
C LEU A 24 9.45 16.07 -4.99
N ASN A 25 8.66 15.21 -5.65
CA ASN A 25 7.20 15.12 -5.49
C ASN A 25 6.69 13.75 -5.00
N GLY A 26 7.47 13.05 -4.18
CA GLY A 26 7.19 11.64 -3.86
C GLY A 26 5.80 11.35 -3.29
N GLU A 27 5.34 12.18 -2.36
CA GLU A 27 4.04 12.07 -1.71
C GLU A 27 2.89 12.36 -2.70
N VAL A 28 3.10 13.28 -3.64
CA VAL A 28 2.14 13.59 -4.71
C VAL A 28 2.02 12.41 -5.67
N ASN A 29 3.13 11.75 -5.99
CA ASN A 29 3.14 10.54 -6.82
C ASN A 29 2.40 9.39 -6.16
N LEU A 30 2.64 9.17 -4.85
CA LEU A 30 1.94 8.18 -4.05
C LEU A 30 0.44 8.46 -3.99
N SER A 31 0.04 9.66 -3.58
CA SER A 31 -1.36 10.06 -3.49
C SER A 31 -2.10 9.84 -4.81
N ARG A 32 -1.48 10.25 -5.93
CA ARG A 32 -2.06 10.07 -7.26
C ARG A 32 -2.12 8.61 -7.69
N ALA A 33 -1.15 7.79 -7.32
CA ALA A 33 -1.16 6.35 -7.59
C ALA A 33 -2.27 5.64 -6.79
N LEU A 34 -2.37 5.92 -5.49
CA LEU A 34 -3.42 5.41 -4.61
C LEU A 34 -4.81 5.83 -5.09
N HIS A 35 -4.97 7.10 -5.51
CA HIS A 35 -6.24 7.58 -6.06
C HIS A 35 -6.68 6.79 -7.29
N ARG A 36 -5.74 6.46 -8.19
CA ARG A 36 -6.06 5.64 -9.37
C ARG A 36 -6.37 4.20 -8.99
N ALA A 37 -5.58 3.61 -8.08
CA ALA A 37 -5.79 2.25 -7.62
C ALA A 37 -7.12 2.09 -6.89
N SER A 38 -7.53 3.06 -6.07
CA SER A 38 -8.82 3.06 -5.38
C SER A 38 -10.00 3.19 -6.34
N ARG A 39 -9.80 3.78 -7.52
CA ARG A 39 -10.81 3.81 -8.59
C ARG A 39 -10.81 2.57 -9.47
N SER A 40 -9.81 1.71 -9.37
CA SER A 40 -9.87 0.41 -10.02
C SER A 40 -10.95 -0.43 -9.33
N GLU A 41 -11.76 -1.17 -10.06
CA GLU A 41 -12.79 -2.05 -9.47
C GLU A 41 -12.19 -3.31 -8.81
N LYS A 42 -10.86 -3.34 -8.62
CA LYS A 42 -10.11 -4.46 -8.05
C LYS A 42 -10.41 -4.61 -6.56
N ARG A 43 -10.50 -5.86 -6.10
CA ARG A 43 -10.84 -6.19 -4.70
C ARG A 43 -9.79 -5.71 -3.71
N ALA A 44 -8.55 -5.60 -4.16
CA ALA A 44 -7.45 -5.11 -3.32
C ALA A 44 -6.50 -4.17 -4.06
N VAL A 45 -5.86 -3.31 -3.27
CA VAL A 45 -4.67 -2.56 -3.67
C VAL A 45 -3.50 -3.13 -2.87
N LEU A 46 -2.44 -3.51 -3.56
CA LEU A 46 -1.24 -4.11 -2.98
C LEU A 46 -0.12 -3.07 -3.08
N ILE A 47 0.60 -2.86 -1.99
CA ILE A 47 1.76 -1.97 -1.93
C ILE A 47 2.99 -2.82 -1.61
N ASP A 48 3.98 -2.78 -2.49
CA ASP A 48 5.27 -3.40 -2.27
C ASP A 48 6.30 -2.32 -1.89
N CYS A 49 6.82 -2.43 -0.67
CA CYS A 49 7.82 -1.52 -0.11
C CYS A 49 9.26 -2.04 -0.24
N SER A 50 9.50 -3.11 -1.02
CA SER A 50 10.82 -3.76 -1.12
C SER A 50 11.95 -2.86 -1.65
N LEU A 51 11.64 -1.78 -2.35
CA LEU A 51 12.62 -0.84 -2.91
C LEU A 51 12.71 0.49 -2.12
N VAL A 52 12.17 0.52 -0.90
CA VAL A 52 12.28 1.67 0.00
C VAL A 52 12.82 1.26 1.36
N GLU A 53 13.74 2.06 1.91
CA GLU A 53 14.30 1.80 3.24
C GLU A 53 13.48 2.45 4.36
N SER A 54 12.68 3.47 4.02
CA SER A 54 11.84 4.22 4.96
C SER A 54 10.59 4.77 4.26
N LEU A 55 9.57 5.08 5.05
CA LEU A 55 8.41 5.88 4.63
C LEU A 55 8.39 7.16 5.47
N SER A 56 8.04 8.29 4.84
CA SER A 56 7.72 9.53 5.56
C SER A 56 6.41 9.37 6.34
N ASP A 57 6.22 10.19 7.37
CA ASP A 57 4.97 10.20 8.14
C ASP A 57 3.77 10.52 7.23
N GLU A 58 3.94 11.44 6.27
CA GLU A 58 2.92 11.77 5.28
C GLU A 58 2.57 10.56 4.38
N ALA A 59 3.55 9.76 3.99
CA ALA A 59 3.30 8.54 3.23
C ALA A 59 2.54 7.51 4.07
N VAL A 60 2.88 7.37 5.35
CA VAL A 60 2.16 6.50 6.30
C VAL A 60 0.71 6.96 6.46
N GLU A 61 0.47 8.25 6.68
CA GLU A 61 -0.87 8.83 6.80
C GLU A 61 -1.70 8.60 5.53
N LEU A 62 -1.11 8.79 4.34
CA LEU A 62 -1.78 8.50 3.07
C LEU A 62 -2.18 7.02 2.97
N LEU A 63 -1.28 6.10 3.32
CA LEU A 63 -1.56 4.66 3.30
C LEU A 63 -2.70 4.30 4.27
N LEU A 64 -2.72 4.88 5.47
CA LEU A 64 -3.78 4.68 6.44
C LEU A 64 -5.12 5.24 5.96
N ALA A 65 -5.13 6.44 5.39
CA ALA A 65 -6.33 7.05 4.83
C ALA A 65 -6.93 6.18 3.71
N TYR A 66 -6.10 5.64 2.82
CA TYR A 66 -6.56 4.76 1.75
C TYR A 66 -6.96 3.36 2.26
N SER A 67 -6.32 2.85 3.31
CA SER A 67 -6.75 1.63 4.00
C SER A 67 -8.18 1.78 4.51
N PHE A 68 -8.48 2.90 5.19
CA PHE A 68 -9.82 3.23 5.68
C PHE A 68 -10.84 3.34 4.54
N ILE A 69 -10.53 4.08 3.47
CA ILE A 69 -11.43 4.28 2.33
C ILE A 69 -11.76 2.95 1.64
N LEU A 70 -10.74 2.11 1.39
CA LEU A 70 -10.94 0.81 0.75
C LEU A 70 -11.75 -0.13 1.63
N ARG A 71 -11.49 -0.13 2.94
CA ARG A 71 -12.24 -0.95 3.90
C ARG A 71 -13.72 -0.57 3.93
N ALA A 72 -14.06 0.71 3.88
CA ALA A 72 -15.44 1.18 3.79
C ALA A 72 -16.17 0.67 2.52
N GLN A 73 -15.42 0.28 1.49
CA GLN A 73 -15.91 -0.31 0.25
C GLN A 73 -15.83 -1.85 0.24
N SER A 74 -15.59 -2.49 1.39
CA SER A 74 -15.33 -3.94 1.51
C SER A 74 -14.14 -4.44 0.68
N ARG A 75 -13.15 -3.55 0.47
CA ARG A 75 -11.90 -3.82 -0.25
C ARG A 75 -10.74 -3.71 0.72
N ARG A 76 -9.55 -4.15 0.30
CA ARG A 76 -8.37 -4.19 1.17
C ARG A 76 -7.20 -3.40 0.60
N LEU A 77 -6.46 -2.76 1.50
CA LEU A 77 -5.08 -2.34 1.27
C LEU A 77 -4.17 -3.39 1.92
N VAL A 78 -3.25 -3.95 1.13
CA VAL A 78 -2.27 -4.93 1.60
C VAL A 78 -0.88 -4.35 1.44
N LEU A 79 -0.11 -4.29 2.52
CA LEU A 79 1.27 -3.80 2.51
C LEU A 79 2.22 -4.99 2.69
N CYS A 80 3.21 -5.11 1.81
CA CYS A 80 4.26 -6.12 1.91
C CYS A 80 5.65 -5.46 1.95
N HIS A 81 6.62 -6.17 2.53
CA HIS A 81 7.99 -5.69 2.72
C HIS A 81 8.08 -4.33 3.45
N VAL A 82 7.13 -4.02 4.35
CA VAL A 82 7.14 -2.75 5.09
C VAL A 82 8.43 -2.63 5.92
N PRO A 83 9.19 -1.52 5.80
CA PRO A 83 10.41 -1.35 6.57
C PRO A 83 10.16 -1.46 8.07
N SER A 84 11.01 -2.19 8.78
CA SER A 84 10.83 -2.47 10.22
C SER A 84 10.67 -1.20 11.05
N ALA A 85 11.41 -0.14 10.67
CA ALA A 85 11.37 1.16 11.32
C ALA A 85 10.00 1.85 11.25
N VAL A 86 9.16 1.57 10.25
CA VAL A 86 7.83 2.21 10.13
C VAL A 86 6.67 1.25 10.44
N ARG A 87 6.97 -0.04 10.64
CA ARG A 87 5.97 -1.08 10.90
C ARG A 87 5.17 -0.81 12.17
N TYR A 88 5.77 -0.16 13.17
CA TYR A 88 5.09 0.17 14.43
C TYR A 88 3.92 1.14 14.24
N HIS A 89 4.02 2.11 13.32
CA HIS A 89 2.93 3.07 13.05
C HIS A 89 1.65 2.38 12.56
N PHE A 90 1.79 1.23 11.91
CA PHE A 90 0.65 0.44 11.43
C PHE A 90 0.11 -0.51 12.50
N LEU A 91 0.98 -1.02 13.38
CA LEU A 91 0.63 -2.01 14.41
C LEU A 91 0.07 -1.40 15.70
N ASP A 92 0.38 -0.13 15.98
CA ASP A 92 -0.10 0.58 17.18
C ASP A 92 -1.55 1.10 17.05
N LEU A 93 -2.20 0.84 15.90
CA LEU A 93 -3.59 1.20 15.67
C LEU A 93 -4.54 0.15 16.26
N ASP A 94 -5.79 0.56 16.53
CA ASP A 94 -6.87 -0.39 16.81
C ASP A 94 -6.93 -1.47 15.71
N PRO A 95 -7.11 -2.77 16.05
CA PRO A 95 -7.08 -3.86 15.06
C PRO A 95 -8.01 -3.66 13.86
N ALA A 96 -9.13 -2.95 14.03
CA ALA A 96 -10.03 -2.66 12.92
C ALA A 96 -9.39 -1.67 11.92
N SER A 97 -8.53 -0.78 12.38
CA SER A 97 -7.90 0.29 11.59
C SER A 97 -6.56 -0.14 10.96
N GLN A 98 -6.02 -1.31 11.32
CA GLN A 98 -4.76 -1.80 10.77
C GLN A 98 -4.92 -2.22 9.30
N PRO A 99 -4.06 -1.75 8.38
CA PRO A 99 -3.97 -2.37 7.06
C PRO A 99 -3.44 -3.81 7.19
N LEU A 100 -3.70 -4.65 6.19
CA LEU A 100 -3.15 -6.00 6.18
C LEU A 100 -1.65 -5.95 5.88
N LEU A 101 -0.83 -6.33 6.85
CA LEU A 101 0.62 -6.41 6.71
C LEU A 101 1.05 -7.86 6.47
N VAL A 102 1.75 -8.10 5.36
CA VAL A 102 2.30 -9.42 5.02
C VAL A 102 3.81 -9.33 4.78
N SER A 103 4.49 -10.46 4.80
CA SER A 103 5.94 -10.50 4.70
C SER A 103 6.45 -10.36 3.26
N SER A 104 5.66 -10.83 2.28
CA SER A 104 6.06 -10.88 0.88
C SER A 104 4.93 -10.56 -0.10
N LEU A 105 5.30 -10.24 -1.34
CA LEU A 105 4.33 -10.05 -2.43
C LEU A 105 3.56 -11.34 -2.73
N LEU A 106 4.18 -12.51 -2.56
CA LEU A 106 3.52 -13.81 -2.74
C LEU A 106 2.36 -13.97 -1.75
N GLU A 107 2.60 -13.70 -0.47
CA GLU A 107 1.54 -13.73 0.56
C GLU A 107 0.44 -12.71 0.24
N ALA A 108 0.81 -11.50 -0.20
CA ALA A 108 -0.17 -10.48 -0.56
C ALA A 108 -1.08 -10.94 -1.72
N VAL A 109 -0.51 -11.62 -2.71
CA VAL A 109 -1.24 -12.17 -3.85
C VAL A 109 -2.10 -13.37 -3.46
N ASP A 110 -1.69 -14.17 -2.49
CA ASP A 110 -2.51 -15.29 -2.02
C ASP A 110 -3.70 -14.82 -1.15
N GLU A 111 -3.51 -13.78 -0.33
CA GLU A 111 -4.58 -13.15 0.46
C GLU A 111 -5.76 -12.66 -0.39
N ILE A 112 -5.47 -12.11 -1.57
CA ILE A 112 -6.51 -11.58 -2.47
C ILE A 112 -7.25 -12.68 -3.24
N LYS A 113 -6.66 -13.88 -3.38
CA LYS A 113 -7.31 -15.05 -4.00
C LYS A 113 -8.26 -15.75 -3.05
N ILE A 114 -7.97 -15.72 -1.75
CA ILE A 114 -8.69 -16.48 -0.70
C ILE A 114 -9.92 -15.71 -0.18
N SER A 115 -10.00 -14.41 -0.44
CA SER A 115 -11.14 -13.57 -0.03
C SER A 115 -12.37 -13.84 -0.91
N TYR A 116 -13.17 -14.86 -0.55
CA TYR A 116 -14.44 -15.25 -1.17
C TYR A 116 -15.65 -14.56 -0.53
#